data_AF-A0A427B2R9-F1
#
_entry.id   AF-A0A427B2R9-F1
#
_cell.length_a   1.000
_cell.length_b   1.000
_cell.length_c   1.000
_cell.angle_alpha   90.00
_cell.angle_beta   90.00
_cell.angle_gamma   90.00
#
_symmetry.space_group_name_H-M   'P 1'
#
loop_
_entity.id
_entity.type
_entity.pdbx_description
1 polymer ?
#
loop_
_entity_poly.entity_id
_entity_poly.type
_entity_poly.pdbx_seq_one_letter_code
_entity_poly.pdbx_strand_id
1 'polypeptide(L)'
;MEDELLPRLPQEMACECLIRVPFHAFPTVRAVCKNWMHHLESPCFHRLRKAAGLARPVVALVQLESIPPQQQPSLPRPVFRLSLFEPATGAWTSLPPTPGCPHGLPLSCRLAAVGRELVVVSGFNRLSWAFTEDVHVFDVVSRVWRRGAPMPGPRRSSFACAGSEERRMVFVAGGHDERKNALRSTLAYDVAADAWVRLPDMARERDECRGLFARGAFRVLGGFPTAAQAQFSRTAEAFDVAAWRWGDVEEGKLAEAGHQRACVVGGDGRMCMCRQGEEKMEVLLEEGDGAWRPLAHLPGDVKASLQMVAWEGGLMLWGARDNGRAQVAYTMDLKGGGGGGGGKGLMWRKVEPPKRFTGYAQTACCFEM
;
A
#
# COMPACT_ATOMS: atom_id res chain seq x y z
N MET A 1 -42.61 -7.28 -3.35
CA MET A 1 -42.23 -5.90 -3.00
C MET A 1 -40.81 -5.78 -3.52
N GLU A 2 -40.65 -5.12 -4.67
CA GLU A 2 -39.35 -4.99 -5.32
C GLU A 2 -38.36 -4.32 -4.35
N ASP A 3 -37.09 -4.73 -4.41
CA ASP A 3 -35.98 -4.21 -3.57
C ASP A 3 -35.64 -2.75 -3.93
N GLU A 4 -36.61 -1.85 -3.72
CA GLU A 4 -36.41 -0.41 -3.92
C GLU A 4 -35.40 0.12 -2.89
N LEU A 5 -34.32 0.72 -3.37
CA LEU A 5 -33.35 1.40 -2.51
C LEU A 5 -33.95 2.66 -1.89
N LEU A 6 -34.57 3.52 -2.69
CA LEU A 6 -35.19 4.76 -2.24
C LEU A 6 -36.66 4.77 -2.66
N PRO A 7 -37.61 4.87 -1.71
CA PRO A 7 -39.03 4.83 -2.05
C PRO A 7 -39.40 5.89 -3.08
N ARG A 8 -40.11 5.46 -4.14
CA ARG A 8 -40.58 6.33 -5.24
C ARG A 8 -39.48 6.88 -6.15
N LEU A 9 -38.26 6.37 -6.06
CA LEU A 9 -37.17 6.71 -6.95
C LEU A 9 -36.79 5.48 -7.79
N PRO A 10 -36.62 5.60 -9.13
CA PRO A 10 -36.11 4.49 -9.93
C PRO A 10 -34.79 3.98 -9.37
N GLN A 11 -34.59 2.66 -9.41
CA GLN A 11 -33.42 2.01 -8.82
C GLN A 11 -32.10 2.62 -9.28
N GLU A 12 -32.00 2.94 -10.58
CA GLU A 12 -30.81 3.58 -11.17
C GLU A 12 -30.50 4.94 -10.55
N MET A 13 -31.52 5.78 -10.34
CA MET A 13 -31.37 7.08 -9.70
C MET A 13 -31.01 6.93 -8.22
N ALA A 14 -31.54 5.90 -7.54
CA ALA A 14 -31.18 5.60 -6.18
C ALA A 14 -29.71 5.15 -6.04
N CYS A 15 -29.24 4.31 -6.96
CA CYS A 15 -27.83 3.94 -7.08
C CYS A 15 -26.96 5.18 -7.30
N GLU A 16 -27.34 6.05 -8.23
CA GLU A 16 -26.66 7.33 -8.51
C GLU A 16 -26.54 8.20 -7.24
N CYS A 17 -27.61 8.32 -6.44
CA CYS A 17 -27.53 9.02 -5.16
C CYS A 17 -26.52 8.39 -4.19
N LEU A 18 -26.57 7.07 -4.01
CA LEU A 18 -25.70 6.36 -3.06
C LEU A 18 -24.22 6.41 -3.49
N ILE A 19 -23.92 6.32 -4.78
CA ILE A 19 -22.52 6.39 -5.26
C ILE A 19 -21.91 7.78 -5.12
N ARG A 20 -22.67 8.83 -4.77
CA ARG A 20 -22.13 10.18 -4.49
C ARG A 20 -21.81 10.42 -3.01
N VAL A 21 -22.22 9.52 -2.13
CA VAL A 21 -21.96 9.64 -0.69
C VAL A 21 -20.44 9.62 -0.45
N PRO A 22 -19.89 10.51 0.39
CA PRO A 22 -18.47 10.47 0.71
C PRO A 22 -18.12 9.26 1.57
N PHE A 23 -16.92 8.71 1.40
CA PHE A 23 -16.44 7.51 2.09
C PHE A 23 -16.65 7.54 3.62
N HIS A 24 -16.43 8.69 4.27
CA HIS A 24 -16.58 8.81 5.72
C HIS A 24 -18.04 8.62 6.20
N ALA A 25 -19.02 8.81 5.33
CA ALA A 25 -20.44 8.64 5.64
C ALA A 25 -20.96 7.22 5.38
N PHE A 26 -20.14 6.32 4.82
CA PHE A 26 -20.52 4.94 4.56
C PHE A 26 -21.04 4.19 5.79
N PRO A 27 -20.44 4.31 7.00
CA PRO A 27 -20.99 3.66 8.19
C PRO A 27 -22.43 4.11 8.51
N THR A 28 -22.72 5.41 8.35
CA THR A 28 -24.06 5.96 8.58
C THR A 28 -25.04 5.45 7.53
N VAL A 29 -24.67 5.49 6.25
CA VAL A 29 -25.52 5.00 5.14
C VAL A 29 -25.79 3.50 5.28
N ARG A 30 -24.79 2.72 5.67
CA ARG A 30 -24.92 1.28 5.91
C ARG A 30 -25.89 0.95 7.03
N ALA A 31 -26.00 1.82 8.04
CA ALA A 31 -26.88 1.61 9.19
C ALA A 31 -28.37 1.92 8.91
N VAL A 32 -28.71 2.52 7.75
CA VAL A 32 -30.09 2.91 7.43
C VAL A 32 -30.99 1.70 7.22
N CYS A 33 -30.60 0.77 6.33
CA CYS A 33 -31.35 -0.46 6.09
C CYS A 33 -30.47 -1.56 5.47
N LYS A 34 -30.96 -2.81 5.50
CA LYS A 34 -30.25 -3.98 4.94
C LYS A 34 -29.99 -3.84 3.43
N ASN A 35 -30.90 -3.22 2.69
CA ASN A 35 -30.76 -3.05 1.23
C ASN A 35 -29.62 -2.08 0.90
N TRP A 36 -29.51 -0.96 1.61
CA TRP A 36 -28.40 -0.02 1.43
C TRP A 36 -27.08 -0.64 1.85
N MET A 37 -27.07 -1.37 2.96
CA MET A 37 -25.91 -2.14 3.39
C MET A 37 -25.45 -3.11 2.29
N HIS A 38 -26.34 -3.95 1.78
CA HIS A 38 -26.02 -4.91 0.74
C HIS A 38 -25.52 -4.22 -0.55
N HIS A 39 -26.12 -3.09 -0.90
CA HIS A 39 -25.69 -2.32 -2.06
C HIS A 39 -24.28 -1.74 -1.90
N LEU A 40 -23.99 -1.07 -0.77
CA LEU A 40 -22.64 -0.56 -0.46
C LEU A 40 -21.61 -1.70 -0.41
N GLU A 41 -22.01 -2.87 0.07
CA GLU A 41 -21.17 -4.05 0.15
C GLU A 41 -21.07 -4.85 -1.17
N SER A 42 -21.76 -4.42 -2.22
CA SER A 42 -21.68 -5.08 -3.52
C SER A 42 -20.42 -4.66 -4.28
N PRO A 43 -19.72 -5.59 -4.97
CA PRO A 43 -18.65 -5.23 -5.90
C PRO A 43 -19.10 -4.25 -6.99
N CYS A 44 -20.40 -4.23 -7.34
CA CYS A 44 -20.95 -3.29 -8.32
C CYS A 44 -20.88 -1.84 -7.84
N PHE A 45 -21.08 -1.57 -6.55
CA PHE A 45 -21.06 -0.20 -6.02
C PHE A 45 -19.71 0.48 -6.23
N HIS A 46 -18.61 -0.22 -5.91
CA HIS A 46 -17.27 0.31 -6.12
C HIS A 46 -16.96 0.52 -7.61
N ARG A 47 -17.32 -0.45 -8.46
CA ARG A 47 -17.14 -0.33 -9.92
C ARG A 47 -17.90 0.85 -10.51
N LEU A 48 -19.15 1.07 -10.08
CA LEU A 48 -19.96 2.21 -10.53
C LEU A 48 -19.37 3.54 -10.08
N ARG A 49 -18.92 3.65 -8.82
CA ARG A 49 -18.22 4.84 -8.31
C ARG A 49 -16.97 5.17 -9.12
N LYS A 50 -16.18 4.15 -9.45
CA LYS A 50 -14.96 4.29 -10.25
C LYS A 50 -15.30 4.74 -11.68
N ALA A 51 -16.27 4.08 -12.32
CA ALA A 51 -16.72 4.45 -13.67
C ALA A 51 -17.30 5.87 -13.74
N ALA A 52 -17.95 6.34 -12.68
CA ALA A 52 -18.47 7.70 -12.57
C ALA A 52 -17.40 8.76 -12.21
N GLY A 53 -16.13 8.38 -12.01
CA GLY A 53 -15.07 9.29 -11.57
C GLY A 53 -15.26 9.82 -10.15
N LEU A 54 -16.07 9.14 -9.35
CA LEU A 54 -16.39 9.49 -7.97
C LEU A 54 -15.51 8.76 -6.96
N ALA A 55 -14.80 7.71 -7.39
CA ALA A 55 -13.82 7.03 -6.57
C ALA A 55 -12.62 7.96 -6.31
N ARG A 56 -12.25 8.12 -5.04
CA ARG A 56 -11.15 8.99 -4.62
C ARG A 56 -9.98 8.18 -4.07
N PRO A 57 -8.73 8.59 -4.31
CA PRO A 57 -7.58 7.91 -3.73
C PRO A 57 -7.59 8.08 -2.21
N VAL A 58 -7.35 6.97 -1.51
CA VAL A 58 -7.16 6.92 -0.06
C VAL A 58 -5.86 6.18 0.21
N VAL A 59 -5.02 6.76 1.05
CA VAL A 59 -3.76 6.14 1.49
C VAL A 59 -4.00 5.45 2.83
N ALA A 60 -3.77 4.14 2.89
CA ALA A 60 -3.76 3.39 4.13
C ALA A 60 -2.32 3.24 4.63
N LEU A 61 -2.07 3.59 5.88
CA LEU A 61 -0.75 3.52 6.51
C LEU A 61 -0.80 2.62 7.73
N VAL A 62 0.23 1.80 7.93
CA VAL A 62 0.51 1.16 9.23
C VAL A 62 1.40 2.10 10.01
N GLN A 63 0.82 2.82 10.97
CA GLN A 63 1.42 3.96 11.63
C GLN A 63 1.54 3.76 13.13
N LEU A 64 2.65 4.23 13.68
CA LEU A 64 2.89 4.28 15.12
C LEU A 64 1.94 5.29 15.77
N GLU A 65 1.18 4.83 16.77
CA GLU A 65 0.30 5.67 17.56
C GLU A 65 1.12 6.60 18.47
N SER A 66 0.95 7.92 18.28
CA SER A 66 1.59 8.94 19.12
C SER A 66 0.85 9.06 20.45
N ILE A 67 1.49 8.69 21.57
CA ILE A 67 0.93 8.82 22.92
C ILE A 67 1.28 10.21 23.51
N PRO A 68 0.33 10.98 24.04
CA PRO A 68 0.61 12.23 24.74
C PRO A 68 1.49 12.01 25.98
N PRO A 69 2.42 12.93 26.31
CA PRO A 69 3.36 12.76 27.44
C PRO A 69 2.69 12.58 28.81
N GLN A 70 1.46 13.07 28.98
CA GLN A 70 0.76 13.17 30.26
C GLN A 70 0.12 11.85 30.76
N GLN A 71 0.21 10.76 30.00
CA GLN A 71 -0.35 9.45 30.35
C GLN A 71 0.72 8.36 30.59
N GLN A 72 1.93 8.72 31.04
CA GLN A 72 2.99 7.73 31.32
C GLN A 72 3.16 7.39 32.81
N PRO A 73 2.44 6.39 33.33
CA PRO A 73 3.02 5.42 34.25
C PRO A 73 3.52 4.21 33.44
N SER A 74 4.82 3.88 33.55
CA SER A 74 5.51 2.75 32.89
C SER A 74 5.25 2.60 31.38
N LEU A 75 6.14 3.11 30.53
CA LEU A 75 6.12 3.06 29.05
C LEU A 75 5.20 1.95 28.46
N PRO A 76 4.00 2.27 27.94
CA PRO A 76 3.34 1.37 27.02
C PRO A 76 4.19 1.33 25.75
N ARG A 77 4.54 0.12 25.31
CA ARG A 77 5.36 -0.10 24.10
C ARG A 77 4.71 0.60 22.88
N PRO A 78 5.50 1.10 21.91
CA PRO A 78 4.98 1.69 20.68
C PRO A 78 3.97 0.76 20.01
N VAL A 79 2.76 1.23 19.66
CA VAL A 79 1.67 0.44 19.04
C VAL A 79 1.43 0.90 17.60
N PHE A 80 1.48 -0.02 16.63
CA PHE A 80 1.14 0.25 15.23
C PHE A 80 -0.34 -0.02 14.98
N ARG A 81 -1.02 0.91 14.34
CA ARG A 81 -2.42 0.80 13.89
C ARG A 81 -2.57 1.23 12.45
N LEU A 82 -3.71 0.92 11.85
CA LEU A 82 -4.05 1.47 10.54
C LEU A 82 -4.63 2.88 10.67
N SER A 83 -4.09 3.80 9.88
CA SER A 83 -4.66 5.11 9.62
C SER A 83 -4.96 5.27 8.13
N LEU A 84 -5.98 6.08 7.82
CA LEU A 84 -6.32 6.47 6.45
C LEU A 84 -6.07 7.97 6.29
N PHE A 85 -5.48 8.33 5.16
CA PHE A 85 -5.30 9.71 4.73
C PHE A 85 -5.96 9.90 3.36
N GLU A 86 -6.83 10.90 3.25
CA GLU A 86 -7.48 11.28 1.99
C GLU A 86 -6.78 12.52 1.42
N PRO A 87 -5.98 12.39 0.34
CA PRO A 87 -5.18 13.51 -0.18
C PRO A 87 -6.03 14.68 -0.68
N ALA A 88 -7.25 14.42 -1.16
CA ALA A 88 -8.14 15.45 -1.71
C ALA A 88 -8.68 16.41 -0.64
N THR A 89 -8.94 15.91 0.56
CA THR A 89 -9.53 16.68 1.67
C THR A 89 -8.51 17.00 2.75
N GLY A 90 -7.37 16.31 2.78
CA GLY A 90 -6.41 16.33 3.88
C GLY A 90 -6.90 15.59 5.13
N ALA A 91 -8.04 14.88 5.05
CA ALA A 91 -8.66 14.26 6.21
C ALA A 91 -7.89 13.00 6.66
N TRP A 92 -7.81 12.82 7.98
CA TRP A 92 -7.17 11.67 8.60
C TRP A 92 -8.15 10.89 9.49
N THR A 93 -8.25 9.59 9.25
CA THR A 93 -9.16 8.68 9.97
C THR A 93 -8.37 7.54 10.62
N SER A 94 -8.67 7.24 11.89
CA SER A 94 -8.15 6.04 12.55
C SER A 94 -9.07 4.85 12.29
N LEU A 95 -8.51 3.67 12.09
CA LEU A 95 -9.30 2.44 11.96
C LEU A 95 -9.40 1.69 13.30
N PRO A 96 -10.44 0.85 13.48
CA PRO A 96 -10.61 0.06 14.68
C PRO A 96 -9.37 -0.83 14.95
N PRO A 97 -9.06 -1.14 16.23
CA PRO A 97 -7.97 -2.05 16.57
C PRO A 97 -8.12 -3.42 15.88
N THR A 98 -7.00 -3.99 15.43
CA THR A 98 -6.97 -5.31 14.82
C THR A 98 -7.27 -6.40 15.87
N PRO A 99 -8.30 -7.23 15.68
CA PRO A 99 -8.63 -8.33 16.61
C PRO A 99 -7.47 -9.30 16.78
N GLY A 100 -7.27 -9.79 18.01
CA GLY A 100 -6.17 -10.71 18.33
C GLY A 100 -4.79 -10.05 18.42
N CYS A 101 -4.68 -8.74 18.19
CA CYS A 101 -3.44 -7.98 18.31
C CYS A 101 -3.55 -6.92 19.43
N PRO A 102 -3.56 -7.31 20.72
CA PRO A 102 -3.70 -6.36 21.84
C PRO A 102 -2.56 -5.33 21.88
N HIS A 103 -1.39 -5.70 21.37
CA HIS A 103 -0.23 -4.82 21.24
C HIS A 103 -0.15 -4.14 19.86
N GLY A 104 -1.22 -4.16 19.05
CA GLY A 104 -1.30 -3.65 17.67
C GLY A 104 -0.59 -4.50 16.63
N LEU A 105 -0.56 -4.01 15.39
CA LEU A 105 -0.05 -4.75 14.23
C LEU A 105 1.43 -5.16 14.33
N PRO A 106 1.85 -6.30 13.73
CA PRO A 106 3.25 -6.73 13.74
C PRO A 106 4.21 -5.68 13.18
N LEU A 107 5.46 -5.68 13.67
CA LEU A 107 6.52 -4.86 13.07
C LEU A 107 6.86 -5.42 11.68
N SER A 108 7.22 -4.55 10.74
CA SER A 108 7.60 -4.93 9.38
C SER A 108 6.55 -5.78 8.64
N CYS A 109 5.27 -5.69 9.04
CA CYS A 109 4.18 -6.30 8.29
C CYS A 109 4.08 -5.66 6.89
N ARG A 110 3.53 -6.41 5.94
CA ARG A 110 3.19 -5.87 4.63
C ARG A 110 1.72 -5.47 4.61
N LEU A 111 1.41 -4.41 3.87
CA LEU A 111 0.06 -3.92 3.65
C LEU A 111 -0.20 -3.88 2.15
N ALA A 112 -1.28 -4.52 1.72
CA ALA A 112 -1.77 -4.48 0.36
C ALA A 112 -3.25 -4.10 0.36
N ALA A 113 -3.69 -3.37 -0.66
CA ALA A 113 -5.11 -3.13 -0.89
C ALA A 113 -5.59 -3.94 -2.09
N VAL A 114 -6.81 -4.45 -1.98
CA VAL A 114 -7.49 -5.23 -3.00
C VAL A 114 -8.94 -4.75 -3.06
N GLY A 115 -9.20 -3.81 -3.97
CA GLY A 115 -10.47 -3.06 -4.00
C GLY A 115 -10.69 -2.37 -2.64
N ARG A 116 -11.77 -2.75 -1.95
CA ARG A 116 -12.14 -2.21 -0.64
C ARG A 116 -11.44 -2.88 0.56
N GLU A 117 -10.71 -3.96 0.34
CA GLU A 117 -10.13 -4.77 1.40
C GLU A 117 -8.66 -4.39 1.60
N LEU A 118 -8.29 -4.11 2.84
CA LEU A 118 -6.90 -3.92 3.26
C LEU A 118 -6.40 -5.21 3.89
N VAL A 119 -5.34 -5.78 3.34
CA VAL A 119 -4.75 -7.03 3.79
C VAL A 119 -3.40 -6.75 4.44
N VAL A 120 -3.30 -7.07 5.72
CA VAL A 120 -2.05 -7.05 6.48
C VAL A 120 -1.49 -8.46 6.52
N VAL A 121 -0.27 -8.64 6.02
CA VAL A 121 0.38 -9.95 5.91
C VAL A 121 1.65 -9.98 6.75
N SER A 122 1.74 -10.96 7.65
CA SER A 122 2.95 -11.35 8.38
C SER A 122 3.60 -10.18 9.15
N GLY A 123 4.87 -10.31 9.49
CA GLY A 123 5.68 -9.38 10.28
C GLY A 123 6.29 -10.07 11.50
N PHE A 124 6.81 -9.27 12.43
CA PHE A 124 7.38 -9.76 13.68
C PHE A 124 6.38 -9.61 14.82
N ASN A 125 6.14 -10.72 15.53
CA ASN A 125 5.47 -10.64 16.82
C ASN A 125 6.34 -9.84 17.79
N ARG A 126 5.76 -8.80 18.41
CA ARG A 126 6.51 -7.86 19.26
C ARG A 126 7.01 -8.45 20.58
N LEU A 127 6.46 -9.58 21.00
CA LEU A 127 6.82 -10.23 22.25
C LEU A 127 7.87 -11.31 22.01
N SER A 128 7.61 -12.21 21.07
CA SER A 128 8.49 -13.34 20.80
C SER A 128 9.60 -13.03 19.80
N TRP A 129 9.52 -11.90 19.08
CA TRP A 129 10.37 -11.57 17.93
C TRP A 129 10.34 -12.62 16.80
N ALA A 130 9.42 -13.58 16.87
CA ALA A 130 9.23 -14.56 15.82
C ALA A 130 8.46 -13.95 14.65
N PHE A 131 8.80 -14.40 13.45
CA PHE A 131 7.99 -14.13 12.27
C PHE A 131 6.60 -14.73 12.45
N THR A 132 5.56 -14.02 12.02
CA THR A 132 4.18 -14.50 12.04
C THR A 132 3.76 -14.94 10.65
N GLU A 133 2.85 -15.89 10.59
CA GLU A 133 2.12 -16.28 9.37
C GLU A 133 0.74 -15.64 9.29
N ASP A 134 0.42 -14.78 10.25
CA ASP A 134 -0.91 -14.19 10.39
C ASP A 134 -1.28 -13.27 9.22
N VAL A 135 -2.54 -13.38 8.82
CA VAL A 135 -3.18 -12.51 7.84
C VAL A 135 -4.38 -11.84 8.50
N HIS A 136 -4.47 -10.53 8.40
CA HIS A 136 -5.63 -9.76 8.85
C HIS A 136 -6.21 -8.99 7.68
N VAL A 137 -7.50 -9.16 7.44
CA VAL A 137 -8.21 -8.45 6.37
C VAL A 137 -9.20 -7.48 6.99
N PHE A 138 -9.08 -6.21 6.62
CA PHE A 138 -10.02 -5.16 7.00
C PHE A 138 -10.85 -4.74 5.81
N ASP A 139 -12.16 -4.77 6.00
CA ASP A 139 -13.10 -4.25 5.04
C ASP A 139 -13.42 -2.78 5.36
N VAL A 140 -13.06 -1.87 4.46
CA VAL A 140 -13.23 -0.42 4.72
C VAL A 140 -14.69 0.05 4.66
N VAL A 141 -15.58 -0.70 3.99
CA VAL A 141 -17.01 -0.37 3.87
C VAL A 141 -17.78 -0.88 5.08
N SER A 142 -17.62 -2.17 5.41
CA SER A 142 -18.29 -2.76 6.58
C SER A 142 -17.60 -2.37 7.89
N ARG A 143 -16.35 -1.88 7.83
CA ARG A 143 -15.50 -1.55 8.99
C ARG A 143 -15.24 -2.75 9.90
N VAL A 144 -15.27 -3.95 9.33
CA VAL A 144 -15.06 -5.20 10.06
C VAL A 144 -13.71 -5.79 9.70
N TRP A 145 -13.02 -6.28 10.74
CA TRP A 145 -11.83 -7.09 10.61
C TRP A 145 -12.19 -8.57 10.60
N ARG A 146 -11.45 -9.35 9.81
CA ARG A 146 -11.38 -10.80 9.93
C ARG A 146 -9.93 -11.27 9.96
N ARG A 147 -9.69 -12.42 10.58
CA ARG A 147 -8.44 -13.16 10.44
C ARG A 147 -8.56 -14.03 9.19
N GLY A 148 -7.60 -13.95 8.30
CA GLY A 148 -7.52 -14.80 7.11
C GLY A 148 -6.70 -16.06 7.37
N ALA A 149 -6.67 -16.95 6.38
CA ALA A 149 -5.85 -18.14 6.38
C ALA A 149 -4.36 -17.79 6.54
N PRO A 150 -3.63 -18.50 7.42
CA PRO A 150 -2.21 -18.23 7.65
C PRO A 150 -1.39 -18.50 6.38
N MET A 151 -0.36 -17.68 6.17
CA MET A 151 0.56 -17.83 5.04
C MET A 151 1.32 -19.16 5.14
N PRO A 152 1.24 -20.05 4.13
CA PRO A 152 1.90 -21.35 4.19
C PRO A 152 3.40 -21.26 3.94
N GLY A 153 4.11 -22.33 4.29
CA GLY A 153 5.55 -22.47 4.07
C GLY A 153 6.39 -21.88 5.21
N PRO A 154 7.69 -21.63 4.99
CA PRO A 154 8.54 -21.08 6.04
C PRO A 154 8.06 -19.66 6.39
N ARG A 155 8.02 -19.40 7.71
CA ARG A 155 7.82 -18.05 8.23
C ARG A 155 8.93 -17.15 7.68
N ARG A 156 8.55 -15.95 7.24
CA ARG A 156 9.44 -15.08 6.50
C ARG A 156 9.21 -13.61 6.80
N SER A 157 10.22 -12.80 6.49
CA SER A 157 10.14 -11.35 6.54
C SER A 157 10.79 -10.73 5.30
N SER A 158 10.71 -9.40 5.17
CA SER A 158 11.36 -8.63 4.09
C SER A 158 10.98 -9.05 2.66
N PHE A 159 9.85 -9.75 2.47
CA PHE A 159 9.36 -10.21 1.17
C PHE A 159 8.64 -9.12 0.37
N ALA A 160 8.61 -9.25 -0.94
CA ALA A 160 7.80 -8.43 -1.83
C ALA A 160 6.31 -8.71 -1.63
N CYS A 161 5.47 -7.66 -1.61
CA CYS A 161 4.02 -7.79 -1.45
C CYS A 161 3.29 -6.73 -2.29
N ALA A 162 2.25 -7.12 -3.02
CA ALA A 162 1.37 -6.20 -3.75
C ALA A 162 -0.04 -6.80 -3.95
N GLY A 163 -1.06 -5.94 -4.01
CA GLY A 163 -2.43 -6.34 -4.29
C GLY A 163 -2.80 -6.15 -5.76
N SER A 164 -3.68 -7.01 -6.27
CA SER A 164 -4.34 -6.88 -7.57
C SER A 164 -5.84 -6.74 -7.35
N GLU A 165 -6.38 -5.58 -7.69
CA GLU A 165 -7.83 -5.34 -7.63
C GLU A 165 -8.59 -6.26 -8.60
N GLU A 166 -8.11 -6.39 -9.84
CA GLU A 166 -8.76 -7.17 -10.91
C GLU A 166 -8.89 -8.66 -10.53
N ARG A 167 -7.82 -9.25 -9.98
CA ARG A 167 -7.81 -10.66 -9.58
C ARG A 167 -8.30 -10.90 -8.17
N ARG A 168 -8.52 -9.82 -7.42
CA ARG A 168 -8.85 -9.83 -6.00
C ARG A 168 -7.85 -10.63 -5.14
N MET A 169 -6.56 -10.51 -5.45
CA MET A 169 -5.48 -11.30 -4.85
C MET A 169 -4.37 -10.44 -4.28
N VAL A 170 -3.70 -10.94 -3.23
CA VAL A 170 -2.44 -10.39 -2.71
C VAL A 170 -1.30 -11.32 -3.05
N PHE A 171 -0.30 -10.82 -3.77
CA PHE A 171 0.88 -11.57 -4.16
C PHE A 171 2.02 -11.32 -3.19
N VAL A 172 2.75 -12.40 -2.86
CA VAL A 172 3.93 -12.40 -2.00
C VAL A 172 5.05 -13.18 -2.69
N ALA A 173 6.27 -12.63 -2.70
CA ALA A 173 7.45 -13.32 -3.22
C ALA A 173 8.71 -12.99 -2.44
N GLY A 174 9.61 -13.97 -2.36
CA GLY A 174 10.91 -13.81 -1.73
C GLY A 174 10.84 -13.57 -0.23
N GLY A 175 11.71 -12.67 0.25
CA GLY A 175 12.02 -12.47 1.67
C GLY A 175 13.08 -13.45 2.17
N HIS A 176 13.23 -13.52 3.49
CA HIS A 176 14.10 -14.50 4.14
C HIS A 176 13.38 -15.33 5.21
N ASP A 177 13.83 -16.57 5.40
CA ASP A 177 13.39 -17.46 6.48
C ASP A 177 14.04 -17.13 7.84
N GLU A 178 13.68 -17.85 8.90
CA GLU A 178 14.24 -17.65 10.26
C GLU A 178 15.77 -17.83 10.34
N ARG A 179 16.39 -18.47 9.34
CA ARG A 179 17.84 -18.65 9.22
C ARG A 179 18.51 -17.62 8.31
N LYS A 180 17.78 -16.58 7.88
CA LYS A 180 18.25 -15.54 6.96
C LYS A 180 18.59 -16.04 5.56
N ASN A 181 18.04 -17.18 5.15
CA ASN A 181 18.13 -17.63 3.75
C ASN A 181 17.11 -16.86 2.92
N ALA A 182 17.60 -16.20 1.87
CA ALA A 182 16.74 -15.58 0.86
C ALA A 182 15.87 -16.66 0.19
N LEU A 183 14.64 -16.28 -0.19
CA LEU A 183 13.67 -17.18 -0.77
C LEU A 183 13.40 -16.80 -2.23
N ARG A 184 13.06 -17.81 -3.04
CA ARG A 184 12.49 -17.63 -4.39
C ARG A 184 10.97 -17.89 -4.45
N SER A 185 10.41 -18.42 -3.37
CA SER A 185 9.03 -18.91 -3.37
C SER A 185 8.01 -17.79 -3.47
N THR A 186 6.94 -18.08 -4.21
CA THR A 186 5.88 -17.14 -4.53
C THR A 186 4.53 -17.71 -4.13
N LEU A 187 3.69 -16.87 -3.54
CA LEU A 187 2.35 -17.20 -3.09
C LEU A 187 1.38 -16.10 -3.52
N ALA A 188 0.13 -16.47 -3.78
CA ALA A 188 -0.97 -15.53 -3.93
C ALA A 188 -2.07 -15.88 -2.92
N TYR A 189 -2.61 -14.88 -2.23
CA TYR A 189 -3.73 -15.03 -1.34
C TYR A 189 -5.00 -14.54 -2.03
N ASP A 190 -5.93 -15.45 -2.27
CA ASP A 190 -7.28 -15.12 -2.72
C ASP A 190 -8.07 -14.60 -1.53
N VAL A 191 -8.36 -13.30 -1.55
CA VAL A 191 -9.00 -12.60 -0.43
C VAL A 191 -10.46 -13.06 -0.26
N ALA A 192 -11.12 -13.46 -1.34
CA ALA A 192 -12.51 -13.89 -1.34
C ALA A 192 -12.65 -15.35 -0.88
N ALA A 193 -11.79 -16.22 -1.39
CA ALA A 193 -11.77 -17.64 -1.03
C ALA A 193 -11.09 -17.91 0.32
N ASP A 194 -10.42 -16.89 0.90
CA ASP A 194 -9.62 -17.01 2.12
C ASP A 194 -8.60 -18.15 2.02
N ALA A 195 -7.88 -18.21 0.90
CA ALA A 195 -7.01 -19.33 0.58
C ALA A 195 -5.72 -18.86 -0.10
N TRP A 196 -4.63 -19.57 0.21
CA TRP A 196 -3.34 -19.36 -0.43
C TRP A 196 -3.15 -20.31 -1.60
N VAL A 197 -2.66 -19.77 -2.71
CA VAL A 197 -2.28 -20.50 -3.92
C VAL A 197 -0.76 -20.40 -4.06
N ARG A 198 -0.09 -21.55 -4.21
CA ARG A 198 1.34 -21.56 -4.53
C ARG A 198 1.53 -21.24 -6.01
N LEU A 199 2.41 -20.29 -6.28
CA LEU A 199 2.79 -19.91 -7.64
C LEU A 199 4.15 -20.51 -8.01
N PRO A 200 4.53 -20.52 -9.30
CA PRO A 200 5.90 -20.78 -9.72
C PRO A 200 6.89 -19.93 -8.93
N ASP A 201 8.05 -20.50 -8.59
CA ASP A 201 9.12 -19.77 -7.92
C ASP A 201 9.79 -18.79 -8.89
N MET A 202 10.31 -17.68 -8.36
CA MET A 202 11.21 -16.79 -9.11
C MET A 202 12.49 -17.54 -9.55
N ALA A 203 13.15 -17.05 -10.59
CA ALA A 203 14.45 -17.56 -11.03
C ALA A 203 15.54 -17.24 -9.99
N ARG A 204 15.45 -16.09 -9.32
CA ARG A 204 16.42 -15.68 -8.28
C ARG A 204 15.77 -15.59 -6.91
N GLU A 205 16.52 -15.98 -5.89
CA GLU A 205 16.16 -15.69 -4.51
C GLU A 205 16.38 -14.21 -4.20
N ARG A 206 15.48 -13.61 -3.40
CA ARG A 206 15.50 -12.17 -3.13
C ARG A 206 15.06 -11.86 -1.70
N ASP A 207 15.97 -11.41 -0.86
CA ASP A 207 15.68 -10.75 0.42
C ASP A 207 15.58 -9.22 0.23
N GLU A 208 14.84 -8.55 1.11
CA GLU A 208 14.61 -7.10 1.14
C GLU A 208 14.11 -6.51 -0.20
N CYS A 209 13.37 -7.31 -0.96
CA CYS A 209 12.79 -6.93 -2.23
C CYS A 209 11.49 -6.12 -2.05
N ARG A 210 11.07 -5.45 -3.13
CA ARG A 210 9.81 -4.69 -3.23
C ARG A 210 8.88 -5.36 -4.23
N GLY A 211 7.61 -5.50 -3.85
CA GLY A 211 6.54 -5.95 -4.74
C GLY A 211 5.73 -4.77 -5.24
N LEU A 212 5.38 -4.79 -6.53
CA LEU A 212 4.48 -3.82 -7.15
C LEU A 212 3.55 -4.56 -8.13
N PHE A 213 2.30 -4.13 -8.25
CA PHE A 213 1.39 -4.68 -9.26
C PHE A 213 1.15 -3.62 -10.33
N ALA A 214 1.47 -3.94 -11.58
CA ALA A 214 1.34 -3.03 -12.70
C ALA A 214 1.09 -3.79 -13.99
N ARG A 215 0.18 -3.27 -14.83
CA ARG A 215 -0.05 -3.79 -16.20
C ARG A 215 -0.27 -5.30 -16.25
N GLY A 216 -1.09 -5.82 -15.33
CA GLY A 216 -1.44 -7.25 -15.25
C GLY A 216 -0.35 -8.17 -14.66
N ALA A 217 0.77 -7.62 -14.19
CA ALA A 217 1.88 -8.40 -13.66
C ALA A 217 2.25 -8.01 -12.21
N PHE A 218 2.64 -9.00 -11.42
CA PHE A 218 3.29 -8.81 -10.12
C PHE A 218 4.80 -8.73 -10.31
N ARG A 219 5.37 -7.54 -10.07
CA ARG A 219 6.79 -7.24 -10.26
C ARG A 219 7.53 -7.27 -8.92
N VAL A 220 8.65 -7.98 -8.89
CA VAL A 220 9.55 -8.08 -7.74
C VAL A 220 10.86 -7.40 -8.08
N LEU A 221 11.18 -6.36 -7.32
CA LEU A 221 12.27 -5.43 -7.60
C LEU A 221 13.39 -5.56 -6.58
N GLY A 222 14.63 -5.60 -7.10
CA GLY A 222 15.85 -5.53 -6.33
C GLY A 222 15.99 -6.67 -5.32
N GLY A 223 16.54 -6.34 -4.16
CA GLY A 223 16.90 -7.32 -3.14
C GLY A 223 18.21 -8.03 -3.44
N PHE A 224 18.57 -8.97 -2.57
CA PHE A 224 19.84 -9.69 -2.62
C PHE A 224 19.68 -11.18 -2.29
N PRO A 225 20.58 -12.05 -2.77
CA PRO A 225 20.58 -13.47 -2.44
C PRO A 225 21.28 -13.74 -1.10
N THR A 226 21.11 -14.95 -0.57
CA THR A 226 21.76 -15.45 0.65
C THR A 226 23.27 -15.30 0.58
N ALA A 227 23.87 -15.63 -0.57
CA ALA A 227 25.32 -15.61 -0.75
C ALA A 227 25.93 -14.19 -0.81
N ALA A 228 25.11 -13.15 -1.00
CA ALA A 228 25.56 -11.77 -1.18
C ALA A 228 24.70 -10.79 -0.35
N GLN A 229 24.57 -11.07 0.95
CA GLN A 229 23.75 -10.24 1.84
C GLN A 229 24.13 -8.76 1.78
N ALA A 230 23.10 -7.90 1.78
CA ALA A 230 23.20 -6.45 1.62
C ALA A 230 23.78 -5.96 0.27
N GLN A 231 24.15 -6.84 -0.66
CA GLN A 231 24.53 -6.47 -2.02
C GLN A 231 23.27 -6.39 -2.90
N PHE A 232 22.55 -5.28 -2.78
CA PHE A 232 21.31 -5.07 -3.51
C PHE A 232 21.52 -5.12 -5.03
N SER A 233 20.71 -5.91 -5.72
CA SER A 233 20.70 -5.96 -7.18
C SER A 233 19.82 -4.87 -7.79
N ARG A 234 20.08 -4.53 -9.05
CA ARG A 234 19.21 -3.65 -9.88
C ARG A 234 18.22 -4.43 -10.72
N THR A 235 18.03 -5.71 -10.45
CA THR A 235 17.25 -6.61 -11.28
C THR A 235 15.79 -6.64 -10.87
N ALA A 236 14.92 -7.01 -11.80
CA ALA A 236 13.53 -7.26 -11.54
C ALA A 236 13.07 -8.58 -12.18
N GLU A 237 11.99 -9.14 -11.66
CA GLU A 237 11.25 -10.23 -12.29
C GLU A 237 9.76 -9.87 -12.28
N ALA A 238 9.03 -10.28 -13.31
CA ALA A 238 7.60 -10.02 -13.44
C ALA A 238 6.84 -11.34 -13.61
N PHE A 239 5.87 -11.59 -12.72
CA PHE A 239 4.92 -12.68 -12.85
C PHE A 239 3.72 -12.19 -13.63
N ASP A 240 3.56 -12.68 -14.85
CA ASP A 240 2.39 -12.43 -15.68
C ASP A 240 1.23 -13.29 -15.17
N VAL A 241 0.16 -12.63 -14.71
CA VAL A 241 -0.97 -13.34 -14.09
C VAL A 241 -1.88 -13.99 -15.14
N ALA A 242 -1.90 -13.49 -16.38
CA ALA A 242 -2.66 -14.11 -17.46
C ALA A 242 -1.95 -15.35 -17.99
N ALA A 243 -0.62 -15.29 -18.14
CA ALA A 243 0.21 -16.40 -18.59
C ALA A 243 0.60 -17.37 -17.47
N TRP A 244 0.36 -17.00 -16.21
CA TRP A 244 0.67 -17.76 -15.00
C TRP A 244 2.14 -18.21 -14.92
N ARG A 245 3.06 -17.32 -15.30
CA ARG A 245 4.50 -17.61 -15.29
C ARG A 245 5.33 -16.38 -14.99
N TRP A 246 6.53 -16.60 -14.46
CA TRP A 246 7.56 -15.58 -14.44
C TRP A 246 8.11 -15.36 -15.85
N GLY A 247 8.37 -14.10 -16.19
CA GLY A 247 9.24 -13.74 -17.31
C GLY A 247 10.71 -13.92 -16.96
N ASP A 248 11.57 -13.59 -17.91
CA ASP A 248 13.02 -13.56 -17.69
C ASP A 248 13.42 -12.49 -16.68
N VAL A 249 14.62 -12.65 -16.11
CA VAL A 249 15.19 -11.64 -15.22
C VAL A 249 15.51 -10.38 -16.00
N GLU A 250 14.87 -9.27 -15.64
CA GLU A 250 15.12 -7.95 -16.19
C GLU A 250 16.38 -7.36 -15.53
N GLU A 251 17.51 -7.44 -16.23
CA GLU A 251 18.79 -6.86 -15.80
C GLU A 251 18.77 -5.33 -15.88
N GLY A 252 19.36 -4.65 -14.89
CA GLY A 252 19.49 -3.18 -14.90
C GLY A 252 18.17 -2.41 -14.85
N LYS A 253 17.06 -3.05 -14.49
CA LYS A 253 15.72 -2.44 -14.49
C LYS A 253 15.61 -1.24 -13.54
N LEU A 254 16.27 -1.31 -12.39
CA LEU A 254 16.29 -0.21 -11.42
C LEU A 254 17.40 0.79 -11.75
N ALA A 255 17.08 2.09 -11.66
CA ALA A 255 18.09 3.14 -11.82
C ALA A 255 19.19 3.05 -10.75
N GLU A 256 18.84 2.61 -9.53
CA GLU A 256 19.75 2.48 -8.39
C GLU A 256 19.39 1.25 -7.54
N ALA A 257 20.42 0.61 -6.98
CA ALA A 257 20.26 -0.46 -6.00
C ALA A 257 19.96 0.11 -4.60
N GLY A 258 19.33 -0.66 -3.71
CA GLY A 258 19.11 -0.31 -2.30
C GLY A 258 17.92 0.63 -2.01
N HIS A 259 17.38 1.30 -3.03
CA HIS A 259 16.24 2.21 -2.90
C HIS A 259 14.89 1.59 -3.31
N GLN A 260 14.81 0.26 -3.45
CA GLN A 260 13.59 -0.43 -3.90
C GLN A 260 12.36 -0.16 -3.02
N ARG A 261 12.53 0.19 -1.73
CA ARG A 261 11.39 0.51 -0.84
C ARG A 261 10.68 1.82 -1.19
N ALA A 262 11.35 2.72 -1.91
CA ALA A 262 10.79 3.96 -2.42
C ALA A 262 10.31 3.84 -3.88
N CYS A 263 10.25 2.63 -4.44
CA CYS A 263 9.66 2.37 -5.74
C CYS A 263 8.15 2.11 -5.63
N VAL A 264 7.37 2.74 -6.50
CA VAL A 264 5.91 2.73 -6.53
C VAL A 264 5.40 2.68 -7.97
N VAL A 265 4.14 2.32 -8.16
CA VAL A 265 3.46 2.35 -9.46
C VAL A 265 2.34 3.38 -9.39
N GLY A 266 2.35 4.35 -10.32
CA GLY A 266 1.27 5.32 -10.49
C GLY A 266 0.02 4.69 -11.10
N GLY A 267 -1.11 5.39 -11.04
CA GLY A 267 -2.39 4.89 -11.60
C GLY A 267 -2.36 4.61 -13.12
N ASP A 268 -1.40 5.22 -13.85
CA ASP A 268 -1.14 4.97 -15.27
C ASP A 268 -0.28 3.72 -15.53
N GLY A 269 0.09 2.98 -14.47
CA GLY A 269 0.92 1.80 -14.56
C GLY A 269 2.40 2.10 -14.85
N ARG A 270 2.86 3.35 -14.73
CA ARG A 270 4.30 3.70 -14.78
C ARG A 270 4.91 3.64 -13.39
N MET A 271 6.19 3.22 -13.31
CA MET A 271 6.91 3.20 -12.05
C MET A 271 7.53 4.55 -11.73
N CYS A 272 7.54 4.90 -10.45
CA CYS A 272 8.35 6.00 -9.91
C CYS A 272 9.29 5.43 -8.85
N MET A 273 10.52 5.92 -8.79
CA MET A 273 11.46 5.54 -7.74
C MET A 273 12.26 6.74 -7.25
N CYS A 274 12.86 6.64 -6.06
CA CYS A 274 13.80 7.64 -5.59
C CYS A 274 15.24 7.19 -5.86
N ARG A 275 16.11 8.15 -6.18
CA ARG A 275 17.54 7.95 -6.42
C ARG A 275 18.35 9.05 -5.74
N GLN A 276 19.57 8.74 -5.32
CA GLN A 276 20.56 9.75 -4.94
C GLN A 276 21.12 10.44 -6.19
N GLY A 277 20.71 11.69 -6.43
CA GLY A 277 21.32 12.57 -7.44
C GLY A 277 22.64 13.19 -6.95
N GLU A 278 23.29 13.99 -7.80
CA GLU A 278 24.59 14.61 -7.51
C GLU A 278 24.57 15.51 -6.26
N GLU A 279 23.51 16.32 -6.11
CA GLU A 279 23.37 17.23 -4.97
C GLU A 279 22.27 16.79 -3.98
N LYS A 280 21.17 16.21 -4.49
CA LYS A 280 19.96 15.92 -3.72
C LYS A 280 19.30 14.64 -4.23
N MET A 281 18.58 13.97 -3.33
CA MET A 281 17.67 12.90 -3.71
C MET A 281 16.61 13.43 -4.68
N GLU A 282 16.26 12.62 -5.67
CA GLU A 282 15.27 12.94 -6.69
C GLU A 282 14.29 11.78 -6.92
N VAL A 283 13.08 12.10 -7.36
CA VAL A 283 12.11 11.15 -7.86
C VAL A 283 12.33 11.01 -9.36
N LEU A 284 12.46 9.76 -9.82
CA LEU A 284 12.52 9.38 -11.21
C LEU A 284 11.17 8.79 -11.64
N LEU A 285 10.79 9.03 -12.89
CA LEU A 285 9.67 8.39 -13.57
C LEU A 285 10.19 7.46 -14.66
N GLU A 286 9.63 6.26 -14.73
CA GLU A 286 9.87 5.31 -15.81
C GLU A 286 9.11 5.74 -17.08
N GLU A 287 9.85 5.83 -18.18
CA GLU A 287 9.33 6.11 -19.51
C GLU A 287 8.91 4.83 -20.25
N GLY A 288 8.19 4.99 -21.36
CA GLY A 288 7.63 3.85 -22.12
C GLY A 288 8.67 2.88 -22.68
N ASP A 289 9.90 3.33 -22.86
CA ASP A 289 11.07 2.55 -23.31
C ASP A 289 11.84 1.88 -22.15
N GLY A 290 11.40 2.09 -20.91
CA GLY A 290 12.06 1.59 -19.70
C GLY A 290 13.20 2.49 -19.18
N ALA A 291 13.46 3.63 -19.83
CA ALA A 291 14.40 4.62 -19.32
C ALA A 291 13.81 5.36 -18.10
N TRP A 292 14.68 5.94 -17.28
CA TRP A 292 14.29 6.73 -16.11
C TRP A 292 14.60 8.20 -16.34
N ARG A 293 13.60 9.07 -16.16
CA ARG A 293 13.80 10.53 -16.19
C ARG A 293 13.59 11.18 -14.83
N PRO A 294 14.39 12.20 -14.45
CA PRO A 294 14.11 13.01 -13.27
C PRO A 294 12.76 13.72 -13.35
N LEU A 295 12.03 13.71 -12.24
CA LEU A 295 10.70 14.31 -12.10
C LEU A 295 10.70 15.50 -11.15
N ALA A 296 11.30 15.34 -9.97
CA ALA A 296 11.40 16.40 -8.95
C ALA A 296 12.46 16.06 -7.89
N HIS A 297 13.07 17.07 -7.27
CA HIS A 297 13.91 16.87 -6.09
C HIS A 297 13.07 16.63 -4.83
N LEU A 298 13.58 15.82 -3.89
CA LEU A 298 12.94 15.61 -2.59
C LEU A 298 13.04 16.87 -1.70
N PRO A 299 12.07 17.10 -0.80
CA PRO A 299 12.18 18.13 0.23
C PRO A 299 13.41 17.87 1.11
N GLY A 300 14.21 18.91 1.37
CA GLY A 300 15.53 18.78 2.02
C GLY A 300 15.51 18.31 3.47
N ASP A 301 14.35 18.25 4.11
CA ASP A 301 14.20 17.73 5.48
C ASP A 301 13.81 16.25 5.55
N VAL A 302 13.64 15.58 4.40
CA VAL A 302 13.46 14.11 4.32
C VAL A 302 14.83 13.47 4.13
N LYS A 303 15.41 12.88 5.19
CA LYS A 303 16.79 12.38 5.14
C LYS A 303 16.96 10.87 5.30
N ALA A 304 16.01 10.18 5.93
CA ALA A 304 16.11 8.75 6.20
C ALA A 304 14.75 8.05 6.20
N SER A 305 14.78 6.72 6.15
CA SER A 305 13.59 5.84 6.19
C SER A 305 12.52 6.22 5.17
N LEU A 306 12.98 6.57 3.97
CA LEU A 306 12.14 7.04 2.88
C LEU A 306 11.15 5.96 2.45
N GLN A 307 9.90 6.33 2.32
CA GLN A 307 8.85 5.50 1.75
C GLN A 307 7.96 6.39 0.87
N MET A 308 7.37 5.76 -0.14
CA MET A 308 6.49 6.44 -1.08
C MET A 308 5.28 5.57 -1.38
N VAL A 309 4.18 6.22 -1.74
CA VAL A 309 2.99 5.62 -2.33
C VAL A 309 2.49 6.51 -3.45
N ALA A 310 1.91 5.90 -4.48
CA ALA A 310 1.37 6.60 -5.64
C ALA A 310 -0.10 6.27 -5.84
N TRP A 311 -0.80 7.16 -6.52
CA TRP A 311 -2.15 6.97 -7.05
C TRP A 311 -2.26 7.65 -8.41
N GLU A 312 -3.45 7.61 -9.01
CA GLU A 312 -3.66 8.30 -10.28
C GLU A 312 -3.50 9.81 -10.14
N GLY A 313 -2.43 10.35 -10.74
CA GLY A 313 -2.16 11.78 -10.74
C GLY A 313 -1.49 12.33 -9.48
N GLY A 314 -0.99 11.48 -8.57
CA GLY A 314 -0.30 12.00 -7.38
C GLY A 314 0.63 11.02 -6.68
N LEU A 315 1.49 11.60 -5.84
CA LEU A 315 2.46 10.90 -5.01
C LEU A 315 2.37 11.39 -3.57
N MET A 316 2.60 10.49 -2.61
CA MET A 316 2.86 10.85 -1.23
C MET A 316 4.17 10.22 -0.79
N LEU A 317 5.02 11.06 -0.20
CA LEU A 317 6.33 10.72 0.33
C LEU A 317 6.30 10.89 1.85
N TRP A 318 6.95 10.00 2.58
CA TRP A 318 7.24 10.23 3.99
C TRP A 318 8.61 9.67 4.38
N GLY A 319 9.17 10.25 5.44
CA GLY A 319 10.46 9.84 5.99
C GLY A 319 10.78 10.60 7.28
N ALA A 320 11.96 10.38 7.83
CA ALA A 320 12.41 11.03 9.05
C ALA A 320 13.17 12.33 8.75
N ARG A 321 12.89 13.37 9.54
CA ARG A 321 13.79 14.51 9.78
C ARG A 321 14.94 14.04 10.67
N ASP A 322 16.11 14.65 10.54
CA ASP A 322 17.34 14.35 11.29
C ASP A 322 17.15 13.71 12.68
N ASN A 323 17.99 12.71 13.00
CA ASN A 323 18.00 11.97 14.28
C ASN A 323 16.79 11.05 14.54
N GLY A 324 15.95 10.78 13.53
CA GLY A 324 14.96 9.69 13.57
C GLY A 324 13.74 9.92 14.47
N ARG A 325 13.57 11.13 15.03
CA ARG A 325 12.52 11.40 16.05
C ARG A 325 11.23 12.01 15.49
N ALA A 326 11.24 12.64 14.32
CA ALA A 326 10.06 13.28 13.75
C ALA A 326 9.86 12.84 12.29
N GLN A 327 8.71 12.25 11.99
CA GLN A 327 8.30 11.93 10.62
C GLN A 327 7.78 13.21 9.94
N VAL A 328 8.12 13.37 8.66
CA VAL A 328 7.50 14.35 7.76
C VAL A 328 6.85 13.63 6.59
N ALA A 329 5.79 14.22 6.07
CA ALA A 329 5.09 13.73 4.90
C ALA A 329 4.81 14.87 3.92
N TYR A 330 4.85 14.54 2.63
CA TYR A 330 4.63 15.47 1.52
C TYR A 330 3.76 14.80 0.46
N THR A 331 2.98 15.60 -0.25
CA THR A 331 2.21 15.17 -1.42
C THR A 331 2.63 15.96 -2.63
N MET A 332 2.54 15.36 -3.81
CA MET A 332 2.80 16.03 -5.08
C MET A 332 1.68 15.68 -6.06
N ASP A 333 1.16 16.69 -6.74
CA ASP A 333 0.18 16.54 -7.80
C ASP A 333 0.91 16.44 -9.14
N LEU A 334 0.68 15.35 -9.88
CA LEU A 334 1.30 15.09 -11.17
C LEU A 334 0.48 15.63 -12.35
N LYS A 335 -0.81 15.92 -12.17
CA LYS A 335 -1.71 16.41 -13.24
C LYS A 335 -1.50 17.90 -13.53
N GLY A 336 -1.09 18.69 -12.53
CA GLY A 336 -0.86 20.13 -12.67
C GLY A 336 0.34 20.57 -13.53
N GLY A 337 1.15 19.64 -14.04
CA GLY A 337 2.36 19.95 -14.81
C GLY A 337 2.20 19.88 -16.35
N GLY A 338 1.03 19.46 -16.85
CA GLY A 338 0.81 19.21 -18.28
C GLY A 338 -0.43 19.89 -18.82
N GLY A 339 -0.33 21.17 -19.18
CA GLY A 339 -1.36 21.86 -19.94
C GLY A 339 -1.36 23.37 -19.77
N GLY A 340 -0.81 24.09 -20.76
CA GLY A 340 -0.89 25.54 -20.86
C GLY A 340 0.41 26.26 -20.46
N GLY A 341 0.93 27.08 -21.38
CA GLY A 341 2.23 27.76 -21.24
C GLY A 341 2.34 28.56 -19.93
N GLY A 342 3.39 28.26 -19.18
CA GLY A 342 3.70 28.87 -17.88
C GLY A 342 4.25 27.82 -16.92
N GLY A 343 5.54 27.48 -17.06
CA GLY A 343 6.21 26.41 -16.32
C GLY A 343 6.24 26.58 -14.80
N LYS A 344 5.14 26.29 -14.12
CA LYS A 344 5.18 25.92 -12.70
C LYS A 344 5.62 24.46 -12.63
N GLY A 345 6.87 24.25 -12.25
CA GLY A 345 7.40 22.91 -12.00
C GLY A 345 6.57 22.16 -10.94
N LEU A 346 6.68 20.83 -10.95
CA LEU A 346 6.05 19.97 -9.95
C LEU A 346 6.54 20.35 -8.55
N MET A 347 5.61 20.55 -7.61
CA MET A 347 5.92 21.06 -6.28
C MET A 347 5.36 20.15 -5.19
N TRP A 348 6.21 19.85 -4.20
CA TRP A 348 5.80 19.17 -2.98
C TRP A 348 5.00 20.09 -2.07
N ARG A 349 3.84 19.60 -1.61
CA ARG A 349 3.04 20.21 -0.56
C ARG A 349 3.21 19.42 0.73
N LYS A 350 3.61 20.11 1.80
CA LYS A 350 3.76 19.48 3.11
C LYS A 350 2.40 19.02 3.64
N VAL A 351 2.37 17.81 4.18
CA VAL A 351 1.21 17.27 4.90
C VAL A 351 1.41 17.56 6.38
N GLU A 352 0.43 18.19 7.01
CA GLU A 352 0.43 18.46 8.44
C GLU A 352 -0.56 17.52 9.15
N PRO A 353 -0.13 16.31 9.53
CA PRO A 353 -1.01 15.39 10.22
C PRO A 353 -1.38 15.93 11.61
N PRO A 354 -2.62 15.72 12.09
CA PRO A 354 -2.98 15.92 13.48
C PRO A 354 -2.01 15.17 14.42
N LYS A 355 -1.81 15.67 15.65
CA LYS A 355 -0.83 15.13 16.63
C LYS A 355 -0.85 13.60 16.80
N ARG A 356 -2.01 12.95 16.63
CA ARG A 356 -2.17 11.49 16.75
C ARG A 356 -1.61 10.68 15.55
N PHE A 357 -1.39 11.32 14.41
CA PHE A 357 -0.90 10.73 13.15
C PHE A 357 0.50 11.22 12.77
N THR A 358 1.31 11.65 13.74
CA THR A 358 2.69 12.11 13.52
C THR A 358 3.72 11.00 13.71
N GLY A 359 3.31 9.83 14.19
CA GLY A 359 4.20 8.70 14.43
C GLY A 359 4.63 8.03 13.14
N TYR A 360 5.77 7.35 13.19
CA TYR A 360 6.38 6.67 12.05
C TYR A 360 5.43 5.69 11.34
N ALA A 361 5.35 5.77 10.01
CA ALA A 361 4.64 4.79 9.19
C ALA A 361 5.61 3.78 8.54
N GLN A 362 5.42 2.49 8.84
CA GLN A 362 6.34 1.44 8.39
C GLN A 362 6.06 0.93 6.97
N THR A 363 4.80 1.01 6.54
CA THR A 363 4.34 0.64 5.20
C THR A 363 3.05 1.39 4.89
N ALA A 364 2.77 1.59 3.61
CA ALA A 364 1.49 2.11 3.15
C ALA A 364 1.11 1.48 1.81
N CYS A 365 -0.17 1.55 1.47
CA CYS A 365 -0.70 1.29 0.14
C CYS A 365 -1.76 2.35 -0.20
N CYS A 366 -2.07 2.50 -1.48
CA CYS A 366 -3.19 3.32 -1.93
C CYS A 366 -4.26 2.45 -2.58
N PHE A 367 -5.50 2.86 -2.43
CA PHE A 367 -6.69 2.29 -3.03
C PHE A 367 -7.68 3.40 -3.30
N GLU A 368 -8.73 3.09 -4.05
CA GLU A 368 -9.77 4.07 -4.38
C GLU A 368 -11.06 3.74 -3.64
N MET A 369 -11.84 4.76 -3.28
CA MET A 369 -13.13 4.61 -2.59
C MET A 369 -14.24 5.43 -3.19
#